data_AF-A0A6J4HI79-F1
#
_entry.id   AF-A0A6J4HI79-F1
#
_cell.length_a   1.000
_cell.length_b   1.000
_cell.length_c   1.000
_cell.angle_alpha   90.00
_cell.angle_beta   90.00
_cell.angle_gamma   90.00
#
_symmetry.space_group_name_H-M   'P 1'
#
loop_
_entity.id
_entity.type
_entity.pdbx_description
1 polymer ?
#
loop_
_entity_poly.entity_id
_entity_poly.type
_entity_poly.pdbx_seq_one_letter_code
_entity_poly.pdbx_strand_id
1 'polypeptide(L)'
;MKYSLLMVGLFITLRVSATAPDDSLRTLLTQREQAIRDYQYYNEQNSNFWGKKSKKDLLRIIDTLKEIIRKDTDIINTIKASTLRQAAAATVQQSRLQEQVKDDQVVITDNLYALKSQLANLQNLQKVRQRQITELKEEASQVKQRQTTRDFLITLAVVLILGLLLYIFKLRRKLELLMGK
;
A
#
# COMPACT_ATOMS: atom_id res chain seq x y z
N MET A 1 -48.83 7.48 -11.66
CA MET A 1 -48.22 6.33 -12.38
C MET A 1 -47.48 6.80 -13.64
N LYS A 2 -46.31 7.45 -13.51
CA LYS A 2 -45.52 7.91 -14.68
C LYS A 2 -43.99 7.72 -14.58
N TYR A 3 -43.46 7.26 -13.45
CA TYR A 3 -42.01 7.08 -13.27
C TYR A 3 -41.55 5.62 -13.32
N SER A 4 -42.48 4.65 -13.36
CA SER A 4 -42.14 3.22 -13.35
C SER A 4 -41.78 2.65 -14.73
N LEU A 5 -41.93 3.43 -15.80
CA LEU A 5 -41.72 2.99 -17.19
C LEU A 5 -40.44 3.55 -17.83
N LEU A 6 -39.73 4.45 -17.13
CA LEU A 6 -38.47 5.04 -17.61
C LEU A 6 -37.20 4.38 -17.06
N MET A 7 -37.34 3.35 -16.20
CA MET A 7 -36.21 2.62 -15.61
C MET A 7 -35.87 1.29 -16.30
N VAL A 8 -36.52 0.97 -17.43
CA VAL A 8 -36.23 -0.24 -18.22
C VAL A 8 -35.47 0.09 -19.52
N GLY A 9 -35.35 1.37 -19.89
CA GLY A 9 -34.76 1.80 -21.16
C GLY A 9 -33.24 2.07 -21.16
N LEU A 10 -32.57 2.01 -20.01
CA LEU A 10 -31.17 2.46 -19.86
C LEU A 10 -30.20 1.32 -19.52
N PHE A 11 -30.39 0.13 -20.11
CA PHE A 11 -29.48 -1.01 -19.91
C PHE A 11 -29.06 -1.73 -21.20
N ILE A 12 -29.32 -1.15 -22.38
CA ILE A 12 -29.12 -1.86 -23.67
C ILE A 12 -27.95 -1.35 -24.53
N THR A 13 -27.31 -0.23 -24.24
CA THR A 13 -26.25 0.30 -25.12
C THR A 13 -24.87 0.33 -24.49
N LEU A 14 -24.33 -0.84 -24.13
CA LEU A 14 -22.90 -1.01 -23.88
C LEU A 14 -22.48 -2.42 -24.36
N ARG A 15 -22.75 -2.72 -25.64
CA ARG A 15 -21.98 -3.73 -26.37
C ARG A 15 -20.70 -3.06 -26.86
N VAL A 16 -19.68 -3.05 -26.01
CA VAL A 16 -18.31 -2.79 -26.42
C VAL A 16 -17.89 -3.98 -27.29
N SER A 17 -17.85 -3.78 -28.61
CA SER A 17 -17.25 -4.73 -29.55
C SER A 17 -15.73 -4.65 -29.43
N ALA A 18 -15.19 -5.30 -28.40
CA ALA A 18 -13.76 -5.55 -28.26
C ALA A 18 -13.37 -6.85 -29.00
N THR A 19 -13.46 -6.85 -30.33
CA THR A 19 -12.93 -7.93 -31.19
C THR A 19 -12.02 -7.30 -32.26
N ALA A 20 -10.93 -6.69 -31.83
CA ALA A 20 -10.21 -5.69 -32.65
C ALA A 20 -8.88 -6.13 -33.31
N PRO A 21 -8.31 -7.33 -33.09
CA PRO A 21 -7.27 -7.83 -34.02
C PRO A 21 -7.36 -9.32 -34.39
N ASP A 22 -7.70 -10.19 -33.43
CA ASP A 22 -7.68 -11.65 -33.63
C ASP A 22 -8.68 -12.12 -34.69
N ASP A 23 -9.81 -11.44 -34.79
CA ASP A 23 -10.85 -11.78 -35.76
C ASP A 23 -10.40 -11.44 -37.20
N SER A 24 -9.64 -10.36 -37.36
CA SER A 24 -9.07 -9.96 -38.65
C SER A 24 -7.93 -10.88 -39.10
N LEU A 25 -7.09 -11.33 -38.15
CA LEU A 25 -6.01 -12.27 -38.44
C LEU A 25 -6.58 -13.66 -38.76
N ARG A 26 -7.57 -14.13 -38.00
CA ARG A 26 -8.27 -15.40 -38.26
C ARG A 26 -8.90 -15.41 -39.65
N THR A 27 -9.62 -14.36 -40.01
CA THR A 27 -10.25 -14.27 -41.34
C THR A 27 -9.22 -14.27 -42.47
N LEU A 28 -8.10 -13.56 -42.33
CA LEU A 28 -7.00 -13.59 -43.31
C LEU A 28 -6.36 -14.98 -43.43
N LEU A 29 -6.15 -15.68 -42.31
CA LEU A 29 -5.62 -17.05 -42.29
C LEU A 29 -6.55 -18.04 -42.99
N THR A 30 -7.86 -17.97 -42.71
CA THR A 30 -8.86 -18.82 -43.38
C THR A 30 -8.91 -18.53 -44.89
N GLN A 31 -8.83 -17.27 -45.30
CA GLN A 31 -8.81 -16.90 -46.70
C GLN A 31 -7.52 -17.35 -47.42
N ARG A 32 -6.38 -17.36 -46.72
CA ARG A 32 -5.11 -17.89 -47.23
C ARG A 32 -5.21 -19.40 -47.45
N GLU A 33 -5.74 -20.15 -46.49
CA GLU A 33 -5.96 -21.59 -46.63
C GLU A 33 -6.84 -21.92 -47.85
N GLN A 34 -7.88 -21.13 -48.09
CA GLN A 34 -8.72 -21.31 -49.28
C GLN A 34 -7.93 -21.08 -50.57
N ALA A 35 -7.14 -20.00 -50.65
CA ALA A 35 -6.32 -19.72 -51.83
C ALA A 35 -5.25 -20.80 -52.08
N ILE A 36 -4.71 -21.41 -51.02
CA ILE A 36 -3.78 -22.56 -51.13
C ILE A 36 -4.49 -23.80 -51.68
N ARG A 37 -5.71 -24.09 -51.21
CA ARG A 37 -6.53 -25.18 -51.77
C ARG A 37 -6.83 -24.97 -53.24
N ASP A 38 -7.17 -23.74 -53.63
CA ASP A 38 -7.43 -23.39 -55.03
C ASP A 38 -6.16 -23.56 -55.88
N TYR A 39 -5.00 -23.12 -55.37
CA TYR A 39 -3.70 -23.38 -56.01
C TYR A 39 -3.45 -24.87 -56.18
N GLN A 40 -3.64 -25.70 -55.14
CA GLN A 40 -3.46 -27.15 -55.23
C GLN A 40 -4.38 -27.77 -56.27
N TYR A 41 -5.65 -27.37 -56.29
CA TYR A 41 -6.64 -27.83 -57.28
C TYR A 41 -6.26 -27.47 -58.73
N TYR A 42 -5.81 -26.24 -58.98
CA TYR A 42 -5.31 -25.84 -60.30
C TYR A 42 -3.94 -26.47 -60.61
N ASN A 43 -3.17 -26.82 -59.59
CA ASN A 43 -1.86 -27.42 -59.76
C ASN A 43 -1.96 -28.91 -60.13
N GLU A 44 -2.91 -29.63 -59.53
CA GLU A 44 -3.18 -31.06 -59.74
C GLU A 44 -3.99 -31.36 -61.00
N GLN A 45 -4.71 -30.36 -61.55
CA GLN A 45 -5.32 -30.47 -62.87
C GLN A 45 -4.23 -30.64 -63.95
N ASN A 46 -3.95 -31.91 -64.28
CA ASN A 46 -3.14 -32.31 -65.42
C ASN A 46 -3.98 -32.10 -66.69
N SER A 47 -3.59 -31.12 -67.50
CA SER A 47 -4.22 -30.85 -68.79
C SER A 47 -4.07 -32.07 -69.70
N ASN A 48 -5.22 -32.70 -69.95
CA ASN A 48 -5.45 -33.92 -70.69
C ASN A 48 -5.06 -33.74 -72.18
N PHE A 49 -3.79 -33.96 -72.55
CA PHE A 49 -3.41 -34.48 -73.88
C PHE A 49 -1.93 -34.91 -74.04
N TRP A 50 -0.96 -34.28 -73.36
CA TRP A 50 0.49 -34.60 -73.56
C TRP A 50 1.37 -34.31 -72.32
N GLY A 51 0.78 -34.33 -71.12
CA GLY A 51 1.52 -34.11 -69.85
C GLY A 51 2.04 -32.68 -69.64
N LYS A 52 1.62 -31.69 -70.45
CA LYS A 52 2.00 -30.28 -70.31
C LYS A 52 0.79 -29.43 -69.93
N LYS A 53 0.95 -28.54 -68.94
CA LYS A 53 -0.08 -27.57 -68.53
C LYS A 53 -0.39 -26.58 -69.64
N SER A 54 -1.67 -26.25 -69.80
CA SER A 54 -2.10 -25.21 -70.72
C SER A 54 -1.65 -23.84 -70.21
N LYS A 55 -1.37 -22.91 -71.14
CA LYS A 55 -1.06 -21.50 -70.82
C LYS A 55 -2.13 -20.85 -69.94
N LYS A 56 -3.41 -21.25 -70.10
CA LYS A 56 -4.53 -20.76 -69.29
C LYS A 56 -4.46 -21.24 -67.83
N ASP A 57 -4.02 -22.47 -67.60
CA ASP A 57 -3.87 -23.03 -66.25
C ASP A 57 -2.67 -22.41 -65.53
N LEU A 58 -1.59 -22.16 -66.26
CA LEU A 58 -0.44 -21.41 -65.74
C LEU A 58 -0.82 -19.98 -65.32
N LEU A 59 -1.67 -19.29 -66.09
CA LEU A 59 -2.16 -17.96 -65.71
C LEU A 59 -3.02 -17.99 -64.44
N ARG A 60 -3.93 -18.97 -64.31
CA ARG A 60 -4.74 -19.15 -63.09
C ARG A 60 -3.86 -19.44 -61.86
N ILE A 61 -2.85 -20.27 -62.01
CA ILE A 61 -1.87 -20.57 -60.96
C ILE A 61 -1.11 -19.31 -60.55
N ILE A 62 -0.68 -18.48 -61.51
CA ILE A 62 0.01 -17.22 -61.21
C ILE A 62 -0.92 -16.27 -60.45
N ASP A 63 -2.19 -16.18 -60.83
CA ASP A 63 -3.14 -15.28 -60.17
C ASP A 63 -3.51 -15.75 -58.76
N THR A 64 -3.67 -17.06 -58.53
CA THR A 64 -3.86 -17.59 -57.17
C THR A 64 -2.62 -17.40 -56.30
N LEU A 65 -1.41 -17.58 -56.85
CA LEU A 65 -0.16 -17.29 -56.14
C LEU A 65 -0.03 -15.81 -55.75
N LYS A 66 -0.39 -14.88 -56.64
CA LYS A 66 -0.44 -13.44 -56.32
C LYS A 66 -1.41 -13.15 -55.19
N GLU A 67 -2.57 -13.81 -55.18
CA GLU A 67 -3.54 -13.63 -54.10
C GLU A 67 -3.01 -14.16 -52.76
N ILE A 68 -2.35 -15.32 -52.74
CA ILE A 68 -1.68 -15.85 -51.54
C ILE A 68 -0.65 -14.86 -51.01
N ILE A 69 0.23 -14.34 -51.88
CA ILE A 69 1.26 -13.37 -51.50
C ILE A 69 0.65 -12.10 -50.91
N ARG A 70 -0.46 -11.62 -51.49
CA ARG A 70 -1.18 -10.46 -50.96
C ARG A 70 -1.71 -10.73 -49.55
N LYS A 71 -2.38 -11.88 -49.34
CA LYS A 71 -2.90 -12.26 -48.01
C LYS A 71 -1.79 -12.45 -46.99
N ASP A 72 -0.66 -13.06 -47.39
CA ASP A 72 0.52 -13.21 -46.51
C ASP A 72 1.10 -11.84 -46.09
N THR A 73 1.10 -10.86 -47.00
CA THR A 73 1.52 -9.47 -46.70
C THR A 73 0.59 -8.81 -45.69
N ASP A 74 -0.73 -8.97 -45.85
CA ASP A 74 -1.74 -8.44 -44.93
C ASP A 74 -1.65 -9.11 -43.54
N ILE A 75 -1.39 -10.41 -43.49
CA ILE A 75 -1.11 -11.15 -42.24
C ILE A 75 0.12 -10.58 -41.53
N ILE A 76 1.22 -10.37 -42.25
CA ILE A 76 2.44 -9.80 -41.66
C ILE A 76 2.18 -8.39 -41.12
N ASN A 77 1.45 -7.56 -41.86
CA ASN A 77 1.14 -6.19 -41.46
C ASN A 77 0.24 -6.14 -40.22
N THR A 78 -0.78 -7.01 -40.15
CA THR A 78 -1.66 -7.10 -38.97
C THR A 78 -0.91 -7.59 -37.74
N ILE A 79 -0.03 -8.59 -37.87
CA ILE A 79 0.83 -9.05 -36.78
C ILE A 79 1.75 -7.92 -36.31
N LYS A 80 2.46 -7.24 -37.21
CA LYS A 80 3.35 -6.10 -36.87
C LYS A 80 2.60 -4.97 -36.16
N ALA A 81 1.40 -4.64 -36.62
CA ALA A 81 0.58 -3.61 -35.97
C ALA A 81 0.13 -4.04 -34.57
N SER A 82 -0.18 -5.33 -34.39
CA SER A 82 -0.58 -5.87 -33.08
C SER A 82 0.59 -5.87 -32.08
N THR A 83 1.78 -6.30 -32.50
CA THR A 83 2.97 -6.36 -31.65
C THR A 83 3.45 -4.97 -31.26
N LEU A 84 3.42 -4.01 -32.19
CA LEU A 84 3.75 -2.62 -31.90
C LEU A 84 2.79 -2.01 -30.87
N ARG A 85 1.49 -2.26 -30.99
CA ARG A 85 0.50 -1.80 -30.01
C ARG A 85 0.70 -2.44 -28.64
N GLN A 86 0.99 -3.74 -28.58
CA GLN A 86 1.28 -4.43 -27.32
C GLN A 86 2.56 -3.89 -26.67
N ALA A 87 3.62 -3.68 -27.44
CA ALA A 87 4.87 -3.09 -26.94
C ALA A 87 4.63 -1.67 -26.40
N ALA A 88 3.93 -0.82 -27.16
CA ALA A 88 3.57 0.52 -26.71
C ALA A 88 2.72 0.51 -25.43
N ALA A 89 1.72 -0.38 -25.35
CA ALA A 89 0.90 -0.53 -24.16
C ALA A 89 1.71 -0.99 -22.94
N ALA A 90 2.64 -1.94 -23.13
CA ALA A 90 3.54 -2.42 -22.08
C ALA A 90 4.46 -1.30 -21.58
N THR A 91 5.05 -0.51 -22.48
CA THR A 91 5.89 0.64 -22.10
C THR A 91 5.11 1.71 -21.34
N VAL A 92 3.88 2.02 -21.76
CA VAL A 92 3.01 2.96 -21.06
C VAL A 92 2.63 2.45 -19.67
N GLN A 93 2.27 1.16 -19.55
CA GLN A 93 1.99 0.54 -18.26
C GLN A 93 3.21 0.56 -17.35
N GLN A 94 4.38 0.22 -17.87
CA GLN A 94 5.63 0.27 -17.10
C GLN A 94 5.97 1.69 -16.63
N SER A 95 5.76 2.69 -17.48
CA SER A 95 5.98 4.10 -17.13
C SER A 95 5.02 4.54 -16.03
N ARG A 96 3.73 4.18 -16.12
CA ARG A 96 2.73 4.44 -15.08
C ARG A 96 3.07 3.77 -13.76
N LEU A 97 3.51 2.51 -13.80
CA LEU A 97 3.93 1.79 -12.59
C LEU A 97 5.14 2.45 -11.94
N GLN A 98 6.13 2.93 -12.72
CA GLN A 98 7.28 3.65 -12.19
C GLN A 98 6.88 4.99 -11.55
N GLU A 99 5.98 5.73 -12.19
CA GLU A 99 5.44 6.99 -11.64
C GLU A 99 4.68 6.74 -10.34
N GLN A 100 3.84 5.72 -10.30
CA GLN A 100 3.11 5.32 -9.10
C GLN A 100 4.07 4.90 -7.96
N VAL A 101 5.09 4.09 -8.24
CA VAL A 101 6.09 3.70 -7.23
C VAL A 101 6.85 4.91 -6.69
N LYS A 102 7.16 5.89 -7.55
CA LYS A 102 7.82 7.13 -7.12
C LYS A 102 6.92 7.96 -6.21
N ASP A 103 5.65 8.13 -6.56
CA ASP A 103 4.67 8.85 -5.74
C ASP A 103 4.47 8.14 -4.39
N ASP A 104 4.30 6.82 -4.39
CA ASP A 104 4.18 6.02 -3.17
C ASP A 104 5.42 6.17 -2.28
N GLN A 105 6.62 6.19 -2.86
CA GLN A 105 7.87 6.40 -2.12
C GLN A 105 7.92 7.79 -1.47
N VAL A 106 7.47 8.85 -2.16
CA VAL A 106 7.39 10.20 -1.60
C VAL A 106 6.42 10.22 -0.42
N VAL A 107 5.21 9.66 -0.59
CA VAL A 107 4.19 9.59 0.46
C VAL A 107 4.69 8.83 1.69
N ILE A 108 5.35 7.69 1.49
CA ILE A 108 5.94 6.91 2.60
C ILE A 108 7.02 7.73 3.32
N THR A 109 7.86 8.44 2.58
CA THR A 109 8.95 9.25 3.15
C THR A 109 8.40 10.41 3.97
N ASP A 110 7.39 11.11 3.47
CA ASP A 110 6.74 12.22 4.17
C ASP A 110 6.05 11.74 5.45
N ASN A 111 5.33 10.61 5.37
CA ASN A 111 4.71 9.98 6.53
C ASN A 111 5.74 9.55 7.58
N LEU A 112 6.87 8.98 7.15
CA LEU A 112 7.96 8.60 8.05
C LEU A 112 8.55 9.82 8.75
N TYR A 113 8.75 10.93 8.04
CA TYR A 113 9.23 12.18 8.62
C TYR A 113 8.23 12.76 9.63
N ALA A 114 6.94 12.76 9.30
CA ALA A 114 5.88 13.20 10.20
C ALA A 114 5.82 12.35 11.47
N LEU A 115 5.89 11.01 11.34
CA LEU A 115 5.93 10.09 12.48
C LEU A 115 7.16 10.30 13.35
N LYS A 116 8.34 10.53 12.74
CA LYS A 116 9.57 10.83 13.48
C LYS A 116 9.46 12.13 14.29
N SER A 117 8.85 13.16 13.70
CA SER A 117 8.57 14.42 14.40
C SER A 117 7.62 14.22 15.58
N GLN A 118 6.52 13.49 15.38
CA GLN A 118 5.57 13.17 16.45
C GLN A 118 6.23 12.36 17.58
N LEU A 119 7.07 11.38 17.25
CA LEU A 119 7.81 10.60 18.23
C LEU A 119 8.75 11.48 19.05
N ALA A 120 9.49 12.37 18.40
CA ALA A 120 10.39 13.30 19.09
C ALA A 120 9.60 14.24 20.04
N ASN A 121 8.44 14.73 19.61
CA ASN A 121 7.58 15.56 20.45
C ASN A 121 7.05 14.78 21.68
N LEU A 122 6.59 13.54 21.47
CA LEU A 122 6.12 12.68 22.55
C LEU A 122 7.23 12.35 23.55
N GLN A 123 8.45 12.06 23.06
CA GLN A 123 9.61 11.83 23.92
C GLN A 123 9.97 13.06 24.76
N ASN A 124 9.94 14.25 24.16
CA ASN A 124 10.16 15.51 24.88
C ASN A 124 9.09 15.74 25.95
N LEU A 125 7.82 15.53 25.61
CA LEU A 125 6.70 15.65 26.53
C LEU A 125 6.84 14.66 27.70
N GLN A 126 7.20 13.41 27.42
CA GLN A 126 7.46 12.40 28.45
C GLN A 126 8.60 12.82 29.37
N LYS A 127 9.70 13.35 28.82
CA LYS A 127 10.85 13.85 29.61
C LYS A 127 10.45 15.01 30.52
N VAL A 128 9.64 15.95 30.05
CA VAL A 128 9.11 17.07 30.84
C VAL A 128 8.23 16.55 31.98
N ARG A 129 7.27 15.66 31.68
CA ARG A 129 6.42 15.05 32.71
C ARG A 129 7.24 14.28 33.74
N GLN A 130 8.27 13.56 33.32
CA GLN A 130 9.13 12.82 34.24
C GLN A 130 9.87 13.76 35.20
N ARG A 131 10.36 14.91 34.71
CA ARG A 131 10.99 15.93 35.56
C ARG A 131 10.00 16.49 36.57
N GLN A 132 8.80 16.85 36.14
CA GLN A 132 7.74 17.35 37.03
C GLN A 132 7.38 16.33 38.12
N ILE A 133 7.26 15.04 37.77
CA ILE A 133 7.01 13.99 38.75
C ILE A 133 8.15 13.90 39.77
N THR A 134 9.40 14.00 39.33
CA THR A 134 10.56 13.97 40.22
C THR A 134 10.59 15.19 41.14
N GLU A 135 10.35 16.40 40.60
CA GLU A 135 10.28 17.65 41.36
C GLU A 135 9.17 17.58 42.43
N LEU A 136 7.94 17.19 42.05
CA LEU A 136 6.83 17.04 42.99
C LEU A 136 7.13 15.99 44.07
N LYS A 137 7.82 14.91 43.72
CA LYS A 137 8.23 13.87 44.68
C LYS A 137 9.28 14.39 45.66
N GLU A 138 10.19 15.24 45.19
CA GLU A 138 11.20 15.89 46.02
C GLU A 138 10.56 16.94 46.95
N GLU A 139 9.64 17.76 46.44
CA GLU A 139 8.87 18.69 47.28
C GLU A 139 8.09 17.96 48.37
N ALA A 140 7.39 16.87 48.02
CA ALA A 140 6.66 16.06 48.97
C ALA A 140 7.59 15.43 50.03
N SER A 141 8.79 14.99 49.65
CA SER A 141 9.76 14.42 50.59
C SER A 141 10.33 15.49 51.53
N GLN A 142 10.62 16.69 51.03
CA GLN A 142 11.07 17.81 51.85
C GLN A 142 10.00 18.26 52.85
N VAL A 143 8.74 18.34 52.43
CA VAL A 143 7.61 18.66 53.34
C VAL A 143 7.49 17.59 54.43
N LYS A 144 7.55 16.31 54.05
CA LYS A 144 7.50 15.21 55.01
C LYS A 144 8.68 15.25 55.99
N GLN A 145 9.89 15.53 55.50
CA GLN A 145 11.07 15.65 56.34
C GLN A 145 10.92 16.80 57.34
N ARG A 146 10.51 17.99 56.90
CA ARG A 146 10.24 19.14 57.79
C ARG A 146 9.20 18.81 58.87
N GLN A 147 8.11 18.13 58.49
CA GLN A 147 7.10 17.67 59.44
C GLN A 147 7.71 16.69 60.46
N THR A 148 8.42 15.66 60.01
CA THR A 148 9.05 14.69 60.92
C THR A 148 10.09 15.30 61.85
N THR A 149 10.89 16.27 61.38
CA THR A 149 11.86 16.98 62.24
C THR A 149 11.14 17.82 63.29
N ARG A 150 10.07 18.53 62.89
CA ARG A 150 9.26 19.32 63.83
C ARG A 150 8.61 18.41 64.88
N ASP A 151 8.02 17.31 64.44
CA ASP A 151 7.33 16.37 65.33
C ASP A 151 8.32 15.65 66.25
N PHE A 152 9.53 15.34 65.77
CA PHE A 152 10.62 14.80 66.60
C PHE A 152 11.07 15.79 67.67
N LEU A 153 11.27 17.08 67.33
CA LEU A 153 11.64 18.11 68.29
C LEU A 153 10.56 18.33 69.35
N ILE A 154 9.28 18.36 68.95
CA ILE A 154 8.15 18.46 69.88
C ILE A 154 8.13 17.24 70.81
N THR A 155 8.26 16.03 70.26
CA THR A 155 8.27 14.79 71.05
C THR A 155 9.44 14.79 72.04
N LEU A 156 10.63 15.20 71.61
CA LEU A 156 11.81 15.29 72.48
C LEU A 156 11.60 16.31 73.60
N ALA A 157 11.04 17.49 73.30
CA ALA A 157 10.73 18.50 74.29
C ALA A 157 9.71 18.01 75.33
N VAL A 158 8.64 17.34 74.89
CA VAL A 158 7.62 16.76 75.76
C VAL A 158 8.23 15.72 76.70
N VAL A 159 9.09 14.81 76.18
CA VAL A 159 9.77 13.81 76.99
C VAL A 159 10.71 14.46 78.02
N LEU A 160 11.43 15.50 77.64
CA LEU A 160 12.35 16.22 78.54
C LEU A 160 11.58 16.91 79.67
N ILE A 161 10.47 17.59 79.37
CA ILE A 161 9.59 18.22 80.37
C ILE A 161 9.04 17.18 81.34
N LEU A 162 8.52 16.05 80.84
CA LEU A 162 8.02 14.95 81.68
C LEU A 162 9.14 14.36 82.56
N GLY A 163 10.35 14.19 82.01
CA GLY A 163 11.51 13.73 82.76
C GLY A 163 11.90 14.66 83.90
N LEU A 164 11.91 15.98 83.65
CA LEU A 164 12.18 16.99 84.68
C LEU A 164 11.10 17.01 85.76
N LEU A 165 9.82 16.90 85.39
CA LEU A 165 8.72 16.81 86.36
C LEU A 165 8.87 15.58 87.27
N LEU A 166 9.19 14.42 86.70
CA LEU A 166 9.46 13.21 87.48
C LEU A 166 10.69 13.36 88.38
N TYR A 167 11.73 14.04 87.90
CA TYR A 167 12.92 14.33 88.69
C TYR A 167 12.60 15.25 89.89
N ILE A 168 11.87 16.35 89.67
CA ILE A 168 11.41 17.25 90.73
C ILE A 168 10.52 16.50 91.73
N PHE A 169 9.62 15.64 91.25
CA PHE A 169 8.76 14.84 92.11
C PHE A 169 9.56 13.86 92.99
N LYS A 170 10.57 13.19 92.43
CA LYS A 170 11.52 12.38 93.21
C LYS A 170 12.30 13.21 94.22
N LEU A 171 12.75 14.40 93.84
CA LEU A 171 13.52 15.28 94.71
C LEU A 171 12.66 15.79 95.87
N ARG A 172 11.40 16.19 95.62
CA ARG A 172 10.42 16.54 96.66
C ARG A 172 10.18 15.37 97.61
N ARG A 173 9.90 14.17 97.09
CA ARG A 173 9.75 12.98 97.95
C ARG A 173 10.98 12.71 98.81
N LYS A 174 12.19 12.88 98.25
CA LYS A 174 13.44 12.70 99.00
C LYS A 174 13.62 13.77 100.08
N LEU A 175 13.25 15.02 99.80
CA LEU A 175 13.27 16.12 100.77
C LEU A 175 12.22 15.94 101.87
N GLU A 176 11.01 15.50 101.53
CA GLU A 176 9.96 15.15 102.50
C GLU A 176 10.39 14.00 103.42
N LEU A 177 11.06 12.98 102.88
CA LEU A 177 11.63 11.88 103.69
C LEU A 177 12.84 12.31 104.55
N LEU A 178 13.56 13.38 104.16
CA LEU A 178 14.70 13.91 104.94
C LEU A 178 14.28 14.96 105.98
N MET A 179 13.18 15.67 105.77
CA MET A 179 12.61 16.65 106.72
C MET A 179 11.50 16.05 107.60
N GLY A 180 10.93 14.91 107.23
CA GLY A 180 10.09 14.09 108.10
C GLY A 180 10.95 13.30 109.07
N LYS A 181 11.05 13.80 110.31
CA LYS A 181 11.41 13.02 111.50
C LYS A 181 10.50 11.80 111.67
#